data_AF-A0A7X5QM47-F1
#
_entry.id   AF-A0A7X5QM47-F1
#
_cell.length_a   1.000
_cell.length_b   1.000
_cell.length_c   1.000
_cell.angle_alpha   90.00
_cell.angle_beta   90.00
_cell.angle_gamma   90.00
#
_symmetry.space_group_name_H-M   'P 1'
#
loop_
_entity.id
_entity.type
_entity.pdbx_description
1 polymer ?
#
loop_
_entity_poly.entity_id
_entity_poly.type
_entity_poly.pdbx_seq_one_letter_code
_entity_poly.pdbx_strand_id
1 'polypeptide(L)'
;MSIEQSGNQVQNGSIVGRDQTIHQHAPRGTNKEIQALYERLKREGVGDASSNICDELNHYMSLQPDIDVRGLDEKLTESNRADLLFIAKQMKEKAAKAIMRRQTSKTAQRIFVIILDQIHFDFIMKVTPLIQDSKDRVTVDEKISEIIDDLYSSLGENLLEITAKDLLSLLFFLGGNCHIRWDKC
;
A
#
# COMPACT_ATOMS: atom_id res chain seq x y z
N MET A 1 20.92 43.48 3.55
CA MET A 1 21.24 43.73 2.12
C MET A 1 20.13 43.12 1.30
N SER A 2 19.43 43.91 0.48
CA SER A 2 18.46 43.39 -0.49
C SER A 2 19.23 42.91 -1.71
N ILE A 3 18.93 41.70 -2.18
CA ILE A 3 19.53 41.14 -3.39
C ILE A 3 18.41 41.09 -4.42
N GLU A 4 18.54 41.88 -5.48
CA GLU A 4 17.63 41.85 -6.62
C GLU A 4 18.22 40.96 -7.71
N GLN A 5 17.44 39.97 -8.18
CA GLN A 5 17.77 39.13 -9.32
C GLN A 5 16.76 39.39 -10.45
N SER A 6 17.26 39.68 -11.66
CA SER A 6 16.43 39.89 -12.86
C SER A 6 17.07 39.25 -14.09
N GLY A 7 16.26 38.80 -15.06
CA GLY A 7 16.75 38.29 -16.35
C GLY A 7 16.97 36.78 -16.43
N ASN A 8 16.49 35.99 -15.46
CA ASN A 8 16.67 34.54 -15.48
C ASN A 8 15.75 33.89 -16.53
N GLN A 9 16.33 33.08 -17.41
CA GLN A 9 15.61 32.27 -18.39
C GLN A 9 16.03 30.81 -18.24
N VAL A 10 15.05 29.89 -18.16
CA VAL A 10 15.29 28.45 -18.08
C VAL A 10 14.38 27.77 -19.11
N GLN A 11 14.96 26.89 -19.93
CA GLN A 11 14.20 26.09 -20.91
C GLN A 11 13.61 24.82 -20.29
N ASN A 12 14.27 24.23 -19.29
CA ASN A 12 13.77 23.12 -18.46
C ASN A 12 14.51 23.14 -17.12
N GLY A 13 13.79 23.15 -16.00
CA GLY A 13 14.36 23.19 -14.64
C GLY A 13 13.73 24.25 -13.75
N SER A 14 14.33 24.53 -12.60
CA SER A 14 13.83 25.52 -11.63
C SER A 14 14.81 26.67 -11.44
N ILE A 15 14.27 27.89 -11.37
CA ILE A 15 15.00 29.08 -10.91
C ILE A 15 14.67 29.26 -9.43
N VAL A 16 15.64 29.08 -8.54
CA VAL A 16 15.45 29.21 -7.09
C VAL A 16 16.40 30.26 -6.52
N GLY A 17 15.88 31.14 -5.66
CA GLY A 17 16.65 32.23 -5.02
C GLY A 17 17.32 31.85 -3.69
N ARG A 18 17.11 30.62 -3.21
CA ARG A 18 17.73 30.05 -2.01
C ARG A 18 17.92 28.54 -2.21
N ASP A 19 17.38 27.68 -1.35
CA ASP A 19 17.60 26.23 -1.42
C ASP A 19 16.46 25.51 -2.15
N GLN A 20 16.80 24.61 -3.08
CA GLN A 20 15.88 23.62 -3.63
C GLN A 20 16.31 22.23 -3.16
N THR A 21 15.52 21.62 -2.28
CA THR A 21 15.74 20.24 -1.86
C THR A 21 14.95 19.31 -2.77
N ILE A 22 15.65 18.53 -3.59
CA ILE A 22 15.05 17.48 -4.42
C ILE A 22 15.38 16.14 -3.78
N HIS A 23 14.38 15.47 -3.23
CA HIS A 23 14.52 14.10 -2.76
C HIS A 23 14.29 13.14 -3.93
N GLN A 24 15.37 12.70 -4.57
CA GLN A 24 15.29 11.63 -5.58
C GLN A 24 15.54 10.29 -4.90
N HIS A 25 14.48 9.48 -4.79
CA HIS A 25 14.60 8.09 -4.42
C HIS A 25 14.81 7.27 -5.69
N ALA A 26 15.85 6.43 -5.73
CA ALA A 26 16.01 5.48 -6.82
C ALA A 26 14.77 4.56 -6.85
N PRO A 27 14.20 4.25 -8.02
CA PRO A 27 13.06 3.36 -8.10
C PRO A 27 13.45 2.03 -7.45
N ARG A 28 12.62 1.57 -6.51
CA ARG A 28 12.76 0.23 -5.94
C ARG A 28 12.61 -0.73 -7.12
N GLY A 29 13.69 -1.43 -7.45
CA GLY A 29 13.66 -2.46 -8.49
C GLY A 29 12.65 -3.56 -8.15
N THR A 30 12.51 -4.53 -9.05
CA THR A 30 11.62 -5.67 -8.81
C THR A 30 11.97 -6.41 -7.52
N ASN A 31 10.95 -6.79 -6.75
CA ASN A 31 11.13 -7.53 -5.51
C ASN A 31 11.64 -8.95 -5.85
N LYS A 32 12.90 -9.22 -5.52
CA LYS A 32 13.60 -10.49 -5.85
C LYS A 32 12.93 -11.71 -5.25
N GLU A 33 12.34 -11.59 -4.05
CA GLU A 33 11.62 -12.70 -3.42
C GLU A 33 10.34 -13.02 -4.20
N ILE A 34 9.56 -12.00 -4.57
CA ILE A 34 8.37 -12.18 -5.40
C ILE A 34 8.73 -12.81 -6.76
N GLN A 35 9.81 -12.36 -7.41
CA GLN A 35 10.26 -12.97 -8.67
C GLN A 35 10.62 -14.45 -8.49
N ALA A 36 11.35 -14.80 -7.43
CA ALA A 36 11.68 -16.20 -7.14
C ALA A 36 10.43 -17.06 -6.87
N LEU A 37 9.40 -16.49 -6.25
CA LEU A 37 8.11 -17.15 -6.02
C LEU A 37 7.32 -17.32 -7.32
N TYR A 38 7.36 -16.35 -8.24
CA TYR A 38 6.78 -16.49 -9.59
C TYR A 38 7.44 -17.60 -10.40
N GLU A 39 8.78 -17.68 -10.36
CA GLU A 39 9.51 -18.77 -11.01
C GLU A 39 9.19 -20.14 -10.40
N ARG A 40 8.82 -20.20 -9.12
CA ARG A 40 8.29 -21.42 -8.50
C ARG A 40 6.88 -21.74 -9.02
N LEU A 41 5.98 -20.76 -9.05
CA LEU A 41 4.62 -20.92 -9.59
C LEU A 41 4.62 -21.38 -11.04
N LYS A 42 5.48 -20.83 -11.91
CA LYS A 42 5.60 -21.27 -13.31
C LYS A 42 5.96 -22.75 -13.45
N ARG A 43 6.87 -23.23 -12.59
CA ARG A 43 7.34 -24.64 -12.64
C ARG A 43 6.29 -25.62 -12.13
N GLU A 44 5.50 -25.22 -11.14
CA GLU A 44 4.55 -26.09 -10.43
C GLU A 44 3.08 -25.88 -10.84
N GLY A 45 2.80 -24.86 -11.67
CA GLY A 45 1.46 -24.46 -12.12
C GLY A 45 0.67 -23.74 -11.04
N VAL A 46 0.26 -24.45 -9.99
CA VAL A 46 -0.50 -23.90 -8.85
C VAL A 46 0.42 -23.52 -7.68
N GLY A 47 1.70 -23.86 -7.77
CA GLY A 47 2.66 -23.77 -6.67
C GLY A 47 2.48 -24.89 -5.64
N ASP A 48 3.32 -24.88 -4.62
CA ASP A 48 3.24 -25.76 -3.45
C ASP A 48 1.80 -25.82 -2.88
N ALA A 49 1.15 -26.98 -2.96
CA ALA A 49 -0.19 -27.17 -2.40
C ALA A 49 -0.17 -26.97 -0.88
N SER A 50 -1.19 -26.27 -0.36
CA SER A 50 -1.40 -26.08 1.07
C SER A 50 -2.80 -26.49 1.46
N SER A 51 -2.93 -27.21 2.57
CA SER A 51 -4.22 -27.51 3.19
C SER A 51 -4.69 -26.39 4.13
N ASN A 52 -3.78 -25.54 4.60
CA ASN A 52 -4.03 -24.51 5.61
C ASN A 52 -3.54 -23.13 5.15
N ILE A 53 -4.12 -22.09 5.73
CA ILE A 53 -3.60 -20.72 5.65
C ILE A 53 -2.39 -20.62 6.57
N CYS A 54 -1.28 -20.04 6.11
CA CYS A 54 -0.07 -19.85 6.91
C CYS A 54 -0.27 -18.79 7.99
N ASP A 55 0.50 -18.89 9.08
CA ASP A 55 0.30 -18.08 10.28
C ASP A 55 0.46 -16.58 10.00
N GLU A 56 1.39 -16.20 9.11
CA GLU A 56 1.61 -14.80 8.74
C GLU A 56 0.44 -14.21 7.96
N LEU A 57 -0.21 -15.01 7.10
CA LEU A 57 -1.39 -14.56 6.39
C LEU A 57 -2.61 -14.52 7.32
N ASN A 58 -2.73 -15.51 8.21
CA ASN A 58 -3.75 -15.53 9.26
C ASN A 58 -3.65 -14.29 10.17
N HIS A 59 -2.44 -13.84 10.49
CA HIS A 59 -2.23 -12.60 11.24
C HIS A 59 -2.96 -11.42 10.58
N TYR A 60 -2.73 -11.19 9.28
CA TYR A 60 -3.38 -10.09 8.55
C TYR A 60 -4.88 -10.29 8.30
N MET A 61 -5.35 -11.53 8.34
CA MET A 61 -6.78 -11.85 8.22
C MET A 61 -7.54 -11.69 9.54
N SER A 62 -6.85 -11.79 10.67
CA SER A 62 -7.44 -11.64 11.99
C SER A 62 -7.71 -10.17 12.32
N LEU A 63 -8.77 -9.92 13.08
CA LEU A 63 -9.00 -8.60 13.67
C LEU A 63 -7.93 -8.32 14.73
N GLN A 64 -7.38 -7.11 14.72
CA GLN A 64 -6.47 -6.61 15.76
C GLN A 64 -7.17 -5.57 16.64
N PRO A 65 -8.07 -5.99 17.56
CA PRO A 65 -8.89 -5.08 18.36
C PRO A 65 -8.07 -4.19 19.30
N ASP A 66 -6.87 -4.65 19.71
CA ASP A 66 -5.96 -3.89 20.57
C ASP A 66 -5.43 -2.61 19.89
N ILE A 67 -5.45 -2.57 18.55
CA ILE A 67 -5.04 -1.41 17.77
C ILE A 67 -6.21 -0.46 17.59
N ASP A 68 -7.38 -0.92 17.20
CA ASP A 68 -8.55 -0.07 16.99
C ASP A 68 -9.81 -0.93 17.02
N VAL A 69 -10.77 -0.59 17.86
CA VAL A 69 -12.04 -1.32 17.97
C VAL A 69 -13.08 -0.84 16.95
N ARG A 70 -12.85 0.31 16.31
CA ARG A 70 -13.77 0.90 15.34
C ARG A 70 -13.75 0.14 14.04
N GLY A 71 -14.91 0.06 13.38
CA GLY A 71 -15.03 -0.50 12.05
C GLY A 71 -14.41 0.39 10.98
N LEU A 72 -14.17 -0.15 9.78
CA LEU A 72 -13.67 0.64 8.63
C LEU A 72 -14.54 1.87 8.35
N ASP A 73 -15.85 1.76 8.55
CA ASP A 73 -16.81 2.82 8.26
C ASP A 73 -16.63 4.03 9.17
N GLU A 74 -16.48 3.76 10.46
CA GLU A 74 -16.28 4.77 11.49
C GLU A 74 -14.93 5.47 11.28
N LYS A 75 -13.87 4.70 11.03
CA LYS A 75 -12.54 5.24 10.67
C LYS A 75 -12.57 6.20 9.49
N LEU A 76 -13.26 5.82 8.41
CA LEU A 76 -13.36 6.66 7.21
C LEU A 76 -14.25 7.88 7.44
N THR A 77 -15.30 7.75 8.24
CA THR A 77 -16.18 8.89 8.57
C THR A 77 -15.42 9.93 9.40
N GLU A 78 -14.71 9.50 10.44
CA GLU A 78 -13.95 10.38 11.34
C GLU A 78 -12.72 11.01 10.68
N SER A 79 -12.21 10.40 9.61
CA SER A 79 -11.11 10.94 8.80
C SER A 79 -11.57 11.79 7.59
N ASN A 80 -12.83 12.24 7.57
CA ASN A 80 -13.41 13.05 6.48
C ASN A 80 -13.35 12.37 5.09
N ARG A 81 -13.57 11.05 5.06
CA ARG A 81 -13.52 10.19 3.86
C ARG A 81 -14.83 9.41 3.64
N ALA A 82 -15.96 9.97 4.05
CA ALA A 82 -17.27 9.33 3.93
C ALA A 82 -17.64 8.99 2.47
N ASP A 83 -17.13 9.76 1.49
CA ASP A 83 -17.29 9.50 0.06
C ASP A 83 -16.66 8.16 -0.39
N LEU A 84 -15.67 7.64 0.34
CA LEU A 84 -15.00 6.38 0.03
C LEU A 84 -15.72 5.16 0.63
N LEU A 85 -16.67 5.33 1.56
CA LEU A 85 -17.27 4.23 2.34
C LEU A 85 -17.76 3.07 1.48
N PHE A 86 -18.59 3.38 0.48
CA PHE A 86 -19.20 2.36 -0.38
C PHE A 86 -18.14 1.58 -1.18
N ILE A 87 -17.15 2.29 -1.71
CA ILE A 87 -16.08 1.69 -2.51
C ILE A 87 -15.13 0.89 -1.61
N ALA A 88 -14.74 1.43 -0.46
CA ALA A 88 -13.83 0.80 0.49
C ALA A 88 -14.38 -0.54 1.01
N LYS A 89 -15.68 -0.62 1.30
CA LYS A 89 -16.35 -1.88 1.67
C LYS A 89 -16.26 -2.94 0.58
N GLN A 90 -16.62 -2.58 -0.65
CA GLN A 90 -16.55 -3.51 -1.78
C GLN A 90 -15.12 -3.97 -2.05
N MET A 91 -14.16 -3.05 -1.92
CA MET A 91 -12.74 -3.34 -2.09
C MET A 91 -12.20 -4.26 -1.00
N LYS A 92 -12.54 -4.02 0.27
CA LYS A 92 -12.21 -4.92 1.39
C LYS A 92 -12.72 -6.35 1.13
N GLU A 93 -13.98 -6.48 0.74
CA GLU A 93 -14.61 -7.78 0.42
C GLU A 93 -13.93 -8.46 -0.78
N LYS A 94 -13.60 -7.68 -1.82
CA LYS A 94 -12.88 -8.18 -3.01
C LYS A 94 -11.49 -8.70 -2.63
N ALA A 95 -10.76 -7.96 -1.79
CA ALA A 95 -9.45 -8.37 -1.29
C ALA A 95 -9.53 -9.68 -0.49
N ALA A 96 -10.48 -9.79 0.44
CA ALA A 96 -10.70 -11.02 1.21
C ALA A 96 -10.94 -12.22 0.27
N LYS A 97 -11.81 -12.08 -0.73
CA LYS A 97 -12.08 -13.12 -1.73
C LYS A 97 -10.84 -13.46 -2.57
N ALA A 98 -10.03 -12.47 -2.95
CA ALA A 98 -8.82 -12.68 -3.72
C ALA A 98 -7.77 -13.51 -2.95
N ILE A 99 -7.63 -13.25 -1.64
CA ILE A 99 -6.79 -14.03 -0.73
C ILE A 99 -7.34 -15.46 -0.61
N MET A 100 -8.64 -15.61 -0.33
CA MET A 100 -9.29 -16.93 -0.15
C MET A 100 -9.21 -17.80 -1.39
N ARG A 101 -9.34 -17.23 -2.59
CA ARG A 101 -9.20 -17.97 -3.85
C ARG A 101 -7.82 -18.64 -4.00
N ARG A 102 -6.80 -18.14 -3.31
CA ARG A 102 -5.41 -18.59 -3.44
C ARG A 102 -4.88 -19.27 -2.18
N GLN A 103 -5.75 -19.53 -1.20
CA GLN A 103 -5.39 -20.16 0.06
C GLN A 103 -4.82 -21.58 -0.10
N THR A 104 -5.10 -22.27 -1.20
CA THR A 104 -4.59 -23.64 -1.44
C THR A 104 -3.17 -23.67 -2.03
N SER A 105 -2.56 -22.50 -2.28
CA SER A 105 -1.20 -22.39 -2.80
C SER A 105 -0.31 -21.66 -1.80
N LYS A 106 0.64 -22.37 -1.18
CA LYS A 106 1.59 -21.81 -0.23
C LYS A 106 2.43 -20.69 -0.86
N THR A 107 2.81 -20.86 -2.12
CA THR A 107 3.56 -19.85 -2.88
C THR A 107 2.72 -18.58 -3.08
N ALA A 108 1.44 -18.73 -3.48
CA ALA A 108 0.56 -17.58 -3.62
C ALA A 108 0.28 -16.89 -2.28
N GLN A 109 0.04 -17.65 -1.21
CA GLN A 109 -0.13 -17.11 0.14
C GLN A 109 1.10 -16.28 0.55
N ARG A 110 2.31 -16.78 0.32
CA ARG A 110 3.55 -16.05 0.63
C ARG A 110 3.64 -14.72 -0.12
N ILE A 111 3.21 -14.67 -1.38
CA ILE A 111 3.17 -13.41 -2.15
C ILE A 111 2.19 -12.42 -1.51
N PHE A 112 1.01 -12.86 -1.06
CA PHE A 112 0.07 -11.97 -0.34
C PHE A 112 0.66 -11.47 0.98
N VAL A 113 1.37 -12.31 1.72
CA VAL A 113 2.06 -11.90 2.96
C VAL A 113 3.04 -10.78 2.66
N ILE A 114 3.92 -10.93 1.67
CA ILE A 114 4.90 -9.89 1.30
C ILE A 114 4.19 -8.59 0.90
N ILE A 115 3.12 -8.67 0.12
CA ILE A 115 2.36 -7.50 -0.33
C ILE A 115 1.70 -6.79 0.86
N LEU A 116 0.99 -7.53 1.72
CA LEU A 116 0.32 -6.98 2.90
C LEU A 116 1.31 -6.36 3.87
N ASP A 117 2.44 -7.03 4.10
CA ASP A 117 3.51 -6.56 4.97
C ASP A 117 4.14 -5.26 4.45
N GLN A 118 4.39 -5.18 3.13
CA GLN A 118 4.91 -3.97 2.52
C GLN A 118 3.92 -2.80 2.59
N ILE A 119 2.63 -3.04 2.31
CA ILE A 119 1.58 -2.01 2.44
C ILE A 119 1.50 -1.52 3.88
N HIS A 120 1.46 -2.45 4.84
CA HIS A 120 1.38 -2.13 6.27
C HIS A 120 2.59 -1.30 6.72
N PHE A 121 3.81 -1.76 6.40
CA PHE A 121 5.05 -1.05 6.72
C PHE A 121 5.09 0.36 6.11
N ASP A 122 4.85 0.48 4.80
CA ASP A 122 4.90 1.78 4.12
C ASP A 122 3.80 2.72 4.64
N PHE A 123 2.61 2.21 4.98
CA PHE A 123 1.55 3.01 5.57
C PHE A 123 1.94 3.54 6.95
N ILE A 124 2.48 2.70 7.83
CA ILE A 124 2.95 3.13 9.16
C ILE A 124 4.08 4.14 9.04
N MET A 125 5.03 3.93 8.14
CA MET A 125 6.23 4.76 8.06
C MET A 125 6.03 6.06 7.29
N LYS A 126 5.09 6.12 6.34
CA LYS A 126 4.96 7.25 5.41
C LYS A 126 3.60 7.94 5.46
N VAL A 127 2.52 7.21 5.73
CA VAL A 127 1.16 7.79 5.74
C VAL A 127 0.75 8.20 7.14
N THR A 128 0.99 7.35 8.14
CA THR A 128 0.64 7.63 9.54
C THR A 128 1.25 8.95 10.03
N PRO A 129 2.53 9.29 9.76
CA PRO A 129 3.09 10.57 10.19
C PRO A 129 2.38 11.79 9.57
N LEU A 130 1.94 11.68 8.31
CA LEU A 130 1.19 12.75 7.64
C LEU A 130 -0.18 12.96 8.30
N ILE A 131 -0.86 11.86 8.67
CA ILE A 131 -2.11 11.90 9.43
C ILE A 131 -1.87 12.54 10.81
N GLN A 132 -0.82 12.14 11.53
CA GLN A 132 -0.48 12.72 12.83
C GLN A 132 -0.17 14.23 12.75
N ASP A 133 0.44 14.68 11.65
CA ASP A 133 0.75 16.09 11.41
C ASP A 133 -0.44 16.90 10.84
N SER A 134 -1.65 16.33 10.82
CA SER A 134 -2.85 16.97 10.23
C SER A 134 -2.64 17.43 8.79
N LYS A 135 -1.85 16.70 7.99
CA LYS A 135 -1.75 17.00 6.56
C LYS A 135 -3.13 16.84 5.91
N ASP A 136 -3.37 17.65 4.89
CA ASP A 136 -4.62 17.61 4.17
C ASP A 136 -4.82 16.28 3.44
N ARG A 137 -6.08 15.99 3.12
CA ARG A 137 -6.47 14.73 2.49
C ARG A 137 -5.74 14.48 1.18
N VAL A 138 -5.50 15.50 0.35
CA VAL A 138 -4.85 15.34 -0.96
C VAL A 138 -3.42 14.87 -0.77
N THR A 139 -2.67 15.49 0.14
CA THR A 139 -1.31 15.07 0.49
C THR A 139 -1.25 13.61 0.97
N VAL A 140 -2.21 13.19 1.80
CA VAL A 140 -2.29 11.80 2.29
C VAL A 140 -2.63 10.84 1.14
N ASP A 141 -3.57 11.21 0.28
CA ASP A 141 -4.02 10.39 -0.86
C ASP A 141 -2.93 10.23 -1.92
N GLU A 142 -2.17 11.30 -2.20
CA GLU A 142 -1.00 11.26 -3.07
C GLU A 142 0.07 10.30 -2.52
N LYS A 143 0.33 10.35 -1.20
CA LYS A 143 1.29 9.43 -0.59
C LYS A 143 0.83 7.97 -0.65
N ILE A 144 -0.47 7.73 -0.46
CA ILE A 144 -1.05 6.39 -0.65
C ILE A 144 -0.90 5.94 -2.10
N SER A 145 -1.20 6.80 -3.08
CA SER A 145 -1.03 6.48 -4.50
C SER A 145 0.41 6.09 -4.82
N GLU A 146 1.39 6.86 -4.34
CA GLU A 146 2.81 6.58 -4.51
C GLU A 146 3.21 5.21 -3.95
N ILE A 147 2.71 4.84 -2.76
CA ILE A 147 2.95 3.51 -2.16
C ILE A 147 2.38 2.40 -3.05
N ILE A 148 1.16 2.59 -3.59
CA ILE A 148 0.52 1.61 -4.47
C ILE A 148 1.29 1.48 -5.79
N ASP A 149 1.72 2.58 -6.38
CA ASP A 149 2.45 2.60 -7.66
C ASP A 149 3.86 2.00 -7.51
N ASP A 150 4.57 2.34 -6.44
CA ASP A 150 5.86 1.74 -6.06
C ASP A 150 5.73 0.21 -5.92
N LEU A 151 4.73 -0.22 -5.15
CA LEU A 151 4.50 -1.63 -4.89
C LEU A 151 4.12 -2.38 -6.17
N TYR A 152 3.21 -1.81 -6.96
CA TYR A 152 2.81 -2.37 -8.25
C TYR A 152 4.02 -2.54 -9.18
N SER A 153 4.87 -1.52 -9.28
CA SER A 153 6.12 -1.57 -10.06
C SER A 153 7.06 -2.67 -9.54
N SER A 154 7.14 -2.85 -8.22
CA SER A 154 7.98 -3.88 -7.61
C SER A 154 7.49 -5.31 -7.87
N LEU A 155 6.22 -5.52 -8.23
CA LEU A 155 5.69 -6.84 -8.57
C LEU A 155 6.36 -7.43 -9.81
N GLY A 156 6.94 -6.63 -10.71
CA GLY A 156 7.58 -7.13 -11.93
C GLY A 156 6.59 -7.86 -12.85
N GLU A 157 6.87 -9.12 -13.20
CA GLU A 157 6.06 -9.90 -14.15
C GLU A 157 4.58 -10.04 -13.75
N ASN A 158 4.28 -9.94 -12.45
CA ASN A 158 2.92 -9.99 -11.91
C ASN A 158 2.11 -11.22 -12.35
N LEU A 159 2.67 -12.42 -12.15
CA LEU A 159 2.02 -13.69 -12.50
C LEU A 159 0.66 -13.90 -11.79
N LEU A 160 0.44 -13.21 -10.67
CA LEU A 160 -0.82 -13.25 -9.94
C LEU A 160 -1.88 -12.28 -10.51
N GLU A 161 -1.58 -11.52 -11.55
CA GLU A 161 -2.47 -10.53 -12.18
C GLU A 161 -3.05 -9.52 -11.18
N ILE A 162 -2.24 -9.12 -10.19
CA ILE A 162 -2.65 -8.18 -9.14
C ILE A 162 -2.58 -6.78 -9.72
N THR A 163 -3.72 -6.10 -9.83
CA THR A 163 -3.77 -4.72 -10.32
C THR A 163 -3.49 -3.70 -9.20
N ALA A 164 -3.18 -2.45 -9.54
CA ALA A 164 -3.09 -1.36 -8.57
C ALA A 164 -4.38 -1.21 -7.73
N LYS A 165 -5.55 -1.47 -8.34
CA LYS A 165 -6.84 -1.49 -7.64
C LYS A 165 -6.92 -2.64 -6.62
N ASP A 166 -6.31 -3.79 -6.91
CA ASP A 166 -6.25 -4.91 -5.97
C ASP A 166 -5.32 -4.59 -4.80
N LEU A 167 -4.20 -3.90 -5.04
CA LEU A 167 -3.32 -3.40 -3.97
C LEU A 167 -4.04 -2.39 -3.07
N LEU A 168 -4.75 -1.43 -3.65
CA LEU A 168 -5.59 -0.49 -2.89
C LEU A 168 -6.71 -1.23 -2.12
N SER A 169 -7.21 -2.34 -2.67
CA SER A 169 -8.19 -3.18 -1.97
C SER A 169 -7.57 -3.86 -0.74
N LEU A 170 -6.32 -4.31 -0.84
CA LEU A 170 -5.56 -4.88 0.28
C LEU A 170 -5.28 -3.83 1.38
N LEU A 171 -5.07 -2.56 1.01
CA LEU A 171 -4.98 -1.47 1.98
C LEU A 171 -6.29 -1.31 2.80
N PHE A 172 -7.45 -1.28 2.13
CA PHE A 172 -8.74 -1.20 2.82
C PHE A 172 -9.03 -2.45 3.66
N PHE A 173 -8.56 -3.61 3.21
CA PHE A 173 -8.61 -4.86 3.97
C PHE A 173 -7.84 -4.74 5.29
N LEU A 174 -6.60 -4.25 5.27
CA LEU A 174 -5.81 -3.98 6.48
C LEU A 174 -6.51 -3.00 7.43
N GLY A 175 -7.08 -1.92 6.88
CA GLY A 175 -7.81 -0.93 7.69
C GLY A 175 -9.05 -1.51 8.35
N GLY A 176 -9.77 -2.36 7.62
CA GLY A 176 -10.96 -3.04 8.13
C GLY A 176 -10.68 -4.21 9.06
N ASN A 177 -9.45 -4.72 9.11
CA ASN A 177 -8.99 -5.71 10.09
C ASN A 177 -8.17 -5.06 11.23
N CYS A 178 -8.10 -3.72 11.25
CA CYS A 178 -7.47 -2.92 12.28
C CYS A 178 -5.93 -3.01 12.36
N HIS A 179 -5.28 -3.39 11.27
CA HIS A 179 -3.81 -3.29 11.16
C HIS A 179 -3.34 -1.84 10.90
N ILE A 180 -4.19 -0.98 10.34
CA ILE A 180 -3.88 0.44 10.11
C ILE A 180 -4.99 1.35 10.67
N ARG A 181 -4.59 2.56 11.06
CA ARG A 181 -5.48 3.65 11.51
C ARG A 181 -5.54 4.76 10.45
N TRP A 182 -6.73 5.31 10.23
CA TRP A 182 -6.97 6.34 9.21
C TRP A 182 -7.04 7.76 9.78
N ASP A 183 -6.86 7.86 11.10
CA ASP A 183 -7.04 9.03 11.93
C ASP A 183 -5.92 9.09 12.99
N LYS A 184 -5.92 10.18 13.77
CA LYS A 184 -4.88 10.40 14.78
C LYS A 184 -5.00 9.40 15.92
N CYS A 185 -3.86 9.12 16.57
CA CYS A 185 -3.77 8.18 17.68
C CYS A 185 -3.52 8.91 18.99
#